data_AF-A0A9E1XQN9-F1
#
_entry.id   AF-A0A9E1XQN9-F1
#
_cell.length_a   1.000
_cell.length_b   1.000
_cell.length_c   1.000
_cell.angle_alpha   90.00
_cell.angle_beta   90.00
_cell.angle_gamma   90.00
#
_symmetry.space_group_name_H-M   'P 1'
#
loop_
_entity.id
_entity.type
_entity.pdbx_description
1 polymer ?
#
loop_
_entity_poly.entity_id
_entity_poly.type
_entity_poly.pdbx_seq_one_letter_code
_entity_poly.pdbx_strand_id
1 'polypeptide(L)'
;MPRPIRRFVVVLSVAVAVQGLAVLGADTPRLRVLLLTGSNNHNWRETTPVLRAILEDSGRFVVTVTEKPEESTGADFARHDVLLSNWNNFGAKGEQGDWPREMRAAFLDYVRKGGGFVVVHAGGSMFAEWQEFQQLIGATWGKGTGHGPRHEFEVRMAGDHPITKGLTPFRTTDELWHRMVVAGEPKALAVAFSAKRKSGTGQDEALVRVTEFGKGRCFNLTLGHDSSAMRPLGFRALLLRGAEWAATGKVTITASTVPGDADIDRMLVAISAHSFGDSRERLVDVKRLVYASVGNDALRARLGTKLAALLGTKTSAECQGFVCRQLSIIGSARSVPALATLLVDAKLGVHARAALERIPGDGAAEALRVTLARTSGMARVGFINSLGRRHDAKSIPILVKLVTDADPQTAGAALDALGAIGGLDALDALLAVPSV
;
A
#
# COMPACT_ATOMS: atom_id res chain seq x y z
N MET A 1 -82.40 24.12 10.78
CA MET A 1 -80.98 24.49 10.70
C MET A 1 -80.10 23.24 10.77
N PRO A 2 -79.44 22.87 9.65
CA PRO A 2 -78.21 22.09 9.70
C PRO A 2 -77.07 22.78 8.90
N ARG A 3 -75.84 22.58 9.38
CA ARG A 3 -74.59 23.25 8.98
C ARG A 3 -74.10 22.91 7.56
N PRO A 4 -73.35 23.79 6.87
CA PRO A 4 -72.67 23.44 5.64
C PRO A 4 -71.37 22.68 5.93
N ILE A 5 -71.20 21.53 5.28
CA ILE A 5 -69.98 20.70 5.30
C ILE A 5 -68.98 21.30 4.31
N ARG A 6 -67.85 21.81 4.81
CA ARG A 6 -66.69 22.18 3.98
C ARG A 6 -65.97 20.92 3.52
N ARG A 7 -65.90 20.71 2.20
CA ARG A 7 -65.04 19.70 1.57
C ARG A 7 -63.57 20.14 1.71
N PHE A 8 -62.78 19.38 2.44
CA PHE A 8 -61.32 19.50 2.44
C PHE A 8 -60.75 18.71 1.25
N VAL A 9 -60.04 19.41 0.36
CA VAL A 9 -59.16 18.79 -0.64
C VAL A 9 -57.83 18.51 0.05
N VAL A 10 -57.47 17.24 0.19
CA VAL A 10 -56.14 16.82 0.68
C VAL A 10 -55.22 16.79 -0.54
N VAL A 11 -54.30 17.75 -0.64
CA VAL A 11 -53.15 17.67 -1.54
C VAL A 11 -52.04 16.94 -0.79
N LEU A 12 -51.71 15.73 -1.23
CA LEU A 12 -50.64 14.92 -0.66
C LEU A 12 -49.29 15.35 -1.26
N SER A 13 -48.62 16.30 -0.61
CA SER A 13 -47.26 16.68 -0.96
C SER A 13 -46.28 15.68 -0.34
N VAL A 14 -45.72 14.77 -1.13
CA VAL A 14 -44.63 13.89 -0.70
C VAL A 14 -43.36 14.73 -0.60
N ALA A 15 -43.02 15.16 0.61
CA ALA A 15 -41.72 15.75 0.92
C ALA A 15 -40.67 14.63 0.91
N VAL A 16 -39.84 14.57 -0.13
CA VAL A 16 -38.61 13.76 -0.13
C VAL A 16 -37.64 14.41 0.85
N ALA A 17 -37.55 13.85 2.05
CA ALA A 17 -36.52 14.21 3.02
C ALA A 17 -35.15 13.75 2.47
N VAL A 18 -34.44 14.67 1.83
CA VAL A 18 -33.00 14.53 1.61
C VAL A 18 -32.35 14.64 2.99
N GLN A 19 -32.19 13.51 3.68
CA GLN A 19 -31.28 13.43 4.81
C GLN A 19 -29.86 13.62 4.26
N GLY A 20 -29.35 14.84 4.36
CA GLY A 20 -27.94 15.12 4.13
C GLY A 20 -27.14 14.23 5.08
N LEU A 21 -26.32 13.34 4.52
CA LEU A 21 -25.21 12.76 5.26
C LEU A 21 -24.33 13.93 5.70
N ALA A 22 -24.40 14.28 6.97
CA ALA A 22 -23.39 15.09 7.61
C ALA A 22 -22.06 14.34 7.45
N VAL A 23 -21.19 14.85 6.58
CA VAL A 23 -19.78 14.47 6.56
C VAL A 23 -19.20 14.91 7.91
N LEU A 24 -19.11 13.98 8.86
CA LEU A 24 -18.29 14.17 10.06
C LEU A 24 -16.83 14.16 9.61
N GLY A 25 -16.31 15.35 9.33
CA GLY A 25 -14.92 15.57 8.96
C GLY A 25 -14.53 17.03 9.14
N ALA A 26 -14.88 17.63 10.28
CA ALA A 26 -14.46 18.97 10.66
C ALA A 26 -13.37 18.91 11.74
N ASP A 27 -12.21 19.51 11.40
CA ASP A 27 -11.22 20.18 12.26
C ASP A 27 -10.54 19.44 13.42
N THR A 28 -9.77 18.38 13.12
CA THR A 28 -8.61 18.09 13.98
C THR A 28 -7.42 18.92 13.47
N PRO A 29 -6.87 19.87 14.25
CA PRO A 29 -5.76 20.72 13.80
C PRO A 29 -4.56 19.89 13.35
N ARG A 30 -4.00 20.19 12.17
CA ARG A 30 -2.81 19.49 11.67
C ARG A 30 -1.60 19.74 12.56
N LEU A 31 -0.83 18.69 12.83
CA LEU A 31 0.40 18.75 13.59
C LEU A 31 1.54 19.27 12.72
N ARG A 32 2.29 20.24 13.23
CA ARG A 32 3.41 20.88 12.53
C ARG A 32 4.67 20.09 12.79
N VAL A 33 5.27 19.59 11.71
CA VAL A 33 6.53 18.83 11.74
C VAL A 33 7.64 19.68 11.17
N LEU A 34 8.76 19.82 11.88
CA LEU A 34 10.00 20.28 11.27
C LEU A 34 10.86 19.06 10.93
N LEU A 35 11.02 18.77 9.65
CA LEU A 35 11.85 17.70 9.14
C LEU A 35 13.28 18.22 8.93
N LEU A 36 14.21 17.67 9.71
CA LEU A 36 15.63 17.97 9.66
C LEU A 36 16.31 17.02 8.65
N THR A 37 16.95 17.56 7.61
CA THR A 37 17.69 16.84 6.57
C THR A 37 18.91 17.66 6.12
N GLY A 38 19.62 17.23 5.06
CA GLY A 38 20.70 18.00 4.42
C GLY A 38 22.06 17.33 4.49
N SER A 39 22.30 16.57 5.56
CA SER A 39 23.43 15.65 5.71
C SER A 39 22.93 14.32 6.25
N ASN A 40 23.30 13.22 5.59
CA ASN A 40 23.02 11.86 6.02
C ASN A 40 23.95 10.92 5.23
N ASN A 41 24.47 9.88 5.87
CA ASN A 41 25.23 8.83 5.18
C ASN A 41 24.35 7.96 4.24
N HIS A 42 23.04 8.16 4.24
CA HIS A 42 22.08 7.58 3.29
C HIS A 42 21.60 8.61 2.26
N ASN A 43 20.89 8.15 1.22
CA ASN A 43 20.35 9.01 0.17
C ASN A 43 19.15 9.84 0.66
N TRP A 44 19.42 10.86 1.48
CA TRP A 44 18.38 11.71 2.07
C TRP A 44 17.56 12.49 1.01
N ARG A 45 18.15 12.77 -0.16
CA ARG A 45 17.43 13.41 -1.28
C ARG A 45 16.31 12.53 -1.82
N GLU A 46 16.44 11.22 -1.68
CA GLU A 46 15.41 10.24 -2.02
C GLU A 46 14.43 10.03 -0.86
N THR A 47 14.91 9.89 0.38
CA THR A 47 14.05 9.53 1.52
C THR A 47 13.26 10.71 2.09
N THR A 48 13.79 11.93 2.08
CA THR A 48 13.11 13.13 2.61
C THR A 48 11.77 13.41 1.91
N PRO A 49 11.68 13.42 0.57
CA PRO A 49 10.39 13.56 -0.11
C PRO A 49 9.38 12.47 0.25
N VAL A 50 9.85 11.23 0.47
CA VAL A 50 9.00 10.09 0.85
C VAL A 50 8.45 10.26 2.27
N LEU A 51 9.30 10.62 3.24
CA LEU A 51 8.88 10.89 4.62
C LEU A 51 7.87 12.03 4.68
N ARG A 52 8.13 13.13 3.96
CA ARG A 52 7.22 14.26 3.83
C ARG A 52 5.87 13.81 3.25
N ALA A 53 5.88 13.08 2.14
CA ALA A 53 4.66 12.59 1.51
C ALA A 53 3.86 11.68 2.45
N ILE A 54 4.51 10.74 3.16
CA ILE A 54 3.82 9.86 4.12
C ILE A 54 3.07 10.69 5.17
N LEU A 55 3.72 11.71 5.74
CA LEU A 55 3.13 12.59 6.75
C LEU A 55 2.00 13.45 6.18
N GLU A 56 2.23 14.18 5.09
CA GLU A 56 1.24 15.10 4.50
C GLU A 56 0.03 14.35 3.92
N ASP A 57 0.23 13.20 3.28
CA ASP A 57 -0.84 12.38 2.68
C ASP A 57 -1.79 11.77 3.72
N SER A 58 -1.37 11.71 4.97
CA SER A 58 -2.25 11.30 6.08
C SER A 58 -3.32 12.36 6.41
N GLY A 59 -3.13 13.60 5.95
CA GLY A 59 -3.95 14.75 6.32
C GLY A 59 -3.77 15.22 7.76
N ARG A 60 -2.99 14.51 8.59
CA ARG A 60 -2.77 14.82 10.01
C ARG A 60 -1.62 15.79 10.25
N PHE A 61 -0.68 15.89 9.32
CA PHE A 61 0.55 16.66 9.48
C PHE A 61 0.68 17.74 8.40
N VAL A 62 1.41 18.81 8.75
CA VAL A 62 1.99 19.76 7.80
C VAL A 62 3.50 19.79 8.04
N VAL A 63 4.29 19.70 6.98
CA VAL A 63 5.74 19.48 7.10
C VAL A 63 6.50 20.68 6.56
N THR A 64 7.31 21.29 7.44
CA THR A 64 8.38 22.22 7.08
C THR A 64 9.67 21.42 6.96
N VAL A 65 10.46 21.66 5.91
CA VAL A 65 11.75 20.98 5.70
C VAL A 65 12.88 21.99 5.88
N THR A 66 13.93 21.62 6.61
CA THR A 66 15.21 22.35 6.63
C THR A 66 16.34 21.41 6.22
N GLU A 67 17.16 21.85 5.26
CA GLU A 67 18.42 21.18 4.87
C GLU A 67 19.63 21.68 5.66
N LYS A 68 19.41 22.63 6.57
CA LYS A 68 20.43 23.24 7.41
C LYS A 68 19.96 23.29 8.85
N PRO A 69 19.80 22.14 9.51
CA PRO A 69 19.33 22.11 10.89
C PRO A 69 20.17 22.99 11.79
N GLU A 70 21.48 23.10 11.58
CA GLU A 70 22.42 23.95 12.33
C GLU A 70 22.07 25.45 12.35
N GLU A 71 21.26 25.94 11.41
CA GLU A 71 20.76 27.32 11.38
C GLU A 71 19.44 27.51 12.16
N SER A 72 18.86 26.43 12.72
CA SER A 72 17.57 26.48 13.43
C SER A 72 17.69 27.06 14.84
N THR A 73 16.67 27.79 15.25
CA THR A 73 16.59 28.44 16.56
C THR A 73 15.56 27.76 17.47
N GLY A 74 15.59 28.10 18.77
CA GLY A 74 14.52 27.69 19.69
C GLY A 74 13.13 28.18 19.28
N ALA A 75 13.04 29.32 18.58
CA ALA A 75 11.78 29.82 18.03
C ALA A 75 11.27 28.94 16.88
N ASP A 76 12.17 28.42 16.04
CA ASP A 76 11.82 27.45 15.01
C ASP A 76 11.29 26.17 15.63
N PHE A 77 11.95 25.65 16.67
CA PHE A 77 11.47 24.46 17.37
C PHE A 77 10.10 24.70 18.04
N ALA A 78 9.91 25.82 18.73
CA ALA A 78 8.65 26.15 19.40
C ALA A 78 7.45 26.30 18.45
N ARG A 79 7.70 26.58 17.16
CA ARG A 79 6.66 26.62 16.11
C ARG A 79 6.22 25.24 15.64
N HIS A 80 6.83 24.15 16.11
CA HIS A 80 6.54 22.81 15.65
C HIS A 80 6.19 21.89 16.82
N ASP A 81 5.22 21.01 16.59
CA ASP A 81 4.72 20.09 17.61
C ASP A 81 5.64 18.87 17.73
N VAL A 82 6.36 18.53 16.66
CA VAL A 82 7.36 17.47 16.62
C VAL A 82 8.49 17.83 15.64
N LEU A 83 9.72 17.49 16.03
CA LEU A 83 10.88 17.52 15.14
C LEU A 83 11.15 16.10 14.64
N LEU A 84 11.36 15.92 13.34
CA LEU A 84 11.69 14.63 12.72
C LEU A 84 13.08 14.69 12.11
N SER A 85 13.99 13.83 12.57
CA SER A 85 15.33 13.71 12.02
C SER A 85 15.41 12.67 10.91
N ASN A 86 15.72 13.14 9.71
CA ASN A 86 16.32 12.37 8.61
C ASN A 86 17.74 12.88 8.33
N TRP A 87 18.43 13.36 9.36
CA TRP A 87 19.74 13.98 9.28
C TRP A 87 20.73 13.24 10.20
N ASN A 88 22.00 13.17 9.83
CA ASN A 88 23.07 12.80 10.74
C ASN A 88 24.43 13.39 10.34
N ASN A 89 25.36 13.36 11.29
CA ASN A 89 26.78 13.64 11.09
C ASN A 89 27.64 12.37 11.11
N PHE A 90 27.05 11.20 10.82
CA PHE A 90 27.75 9.93 10.89
C PHE A 90 28.91 9.88 9.87
N GLY A 91 30.13 9.68 10.37
CA GLY A 91 31.33 9.62 9.53
C GLY A 91 31.90 10.98 9.10
N ALA A 92 31.27 12.10 9.50
CA ALA A 92 31.85 13.43 9.30
C ALA A 92 33.14 13.59 10.14
N LYS A 93 34.12 14.34 9.63
CA LYS A 93 35.37 14.66 10.33
C LYS A 93 35.37 16.14 10.74
N GLY A 94 35.67 16.44 12.01
CA GLY A 94 35.78 17.81 12.56
C GLY A 94 34.45 18.41 13.02
N GLU A 95 34.39 19.74 13.19
CA GLU A 95 33.17 20.49 13.55
C GLU A 95 32.14 20.60 12.40
N GLN A 96 32.45 20.04 11.23
CA GLN A 96 31.51 20.02 10.11
C GLN A 96 30.29 19.17 10.46
N GLY A 97 29.15 19.85 10.58
CA GLY A 97 27.87 19.22 10.87
C GLY A 97 27.65 18.94 12.35
N ASP A 98 28.29 19.67 13.28
CA ASP A 98 27.84 19.70 14.66
C ASP A 98 26.89 20.87 14.92
N TRP A 99 25.83 20.65 15.69
CA TRP A 99 24.90 21.71 16.06
C TRP A 99 25.58 22.69 17.02
N PRO A 100 25.44 24.02 16.82
CA PRO A 100 25.96 25.02 17.75
C PRO A 100 25.46 24.78 19.18
N ARG A 101 26.27 25.13 20.19
CA ARG A 101 25.93 24.89 21.62
C ARG A 101 24.59 25.49 22.00
N GLU A 102 24.28 26.67 21.47
CA GLU A 102 23.03 27.39 21.67
C GLU A 102 21.85 26.61 21.10
N MET A 103 22.01 26.03 19.90
CA MET A 103 21.00 25.17 19.27
C MET A 103 20.83 23.87 20.05
N ARG A 104 21.93 23.24 20.49
CA ARG A 104 21.89 22.04 21.33
C ARG A 104 21.09 22.28 22.62
N ALA A 105 21.35 23.42 23.28
CA ALA A 105 20.62 23.84 24.47
C ALA A 105 19.13 24.12 24.17
N ALA A 106 18.83 24.84 23.09
CA ALA A 106 17.46 25.11 22.66
C ALA A 106 16.68 23.83 22.32
N PHE A 107 17.33 22.85 21.68
CA PHE A 107 16.74 21.54 21.39
C PHE A 107 16.40 20.77 22.67
N LEU A 108 17.35 20.68 23.62
CA LEU A 108 17.08 20.02 24.91
C LEU A 108 15.97 20.71 25.68
N ASP A 109 15.94 22.05 25.69
CA ASP A 109 14.88 22.81 26.34
C ASP A 109 13.50 22.57 25.68
N TYR A 110 13.44 22.56 24.35
CA TYR A 110 12.24 22.22 23.58
C TYR A 110 11.68 20.85 23.98
N VAL A 111 12.52 19.81 23.98
CA VAL A 111 12.07 18.46 24.34
C VAL A 111 11.68 18.40 25.81
N ARG A 112 12.49 18.93 26.74
CA ARG A 112 12.16 18.96 28.19
C ARG A 112 10.81 19.63 28.47
N LYS A 113 10.43 20.65 27.70
CA LYS A 113 9.16 21.38 27.84
C LYS A 113 7.96 20.67 27.24
N GLY A 114 8.14 19.58 26.50
CA GLY A 114 7.05 18.76 25.96
C GLY A 114 7.07 18.57 24.45
N GLY A 115 8.05 19.14 23.76
CA GLY A 115 8.26 18.95 22.33
C GLY A 115 8.52 17.49 21.97
N GLY A 116 7.98 17.05 20.83
CA GLY A 116 8.19 15.70 20.33
C GLY A 116 9.49 15.58 19.52
N PHE A 117 10.17 14.43 19.61
CA PHE A 117 11.29 14.12 18.71
C PHE A 117 11.13 12.74 18.07
N VAL A 118 11.34 12.67 16.76
CA VAL A 118 11.31 11.44 15.99
C VAL A 118 12.64 11.27 15.28
N VAL A 119 13.24 10.07 15.37
CA VAL A 119 14.37 9.69 14.53
C VAL A 119 13.99 8.51 13.65
N VAL A 120 14.39 8.58 12.38
CA VAL A 120 14.16 7.51 11.39
C VAL A 120 15.49 7.00 10.86
N HIS A 121 15.70 5.70 10.94
CA HIS A 121 16.88 4.99 10.46
C HIS A 121 18.19 5.66 10.91
N ALA A 122 19.04 6.03 9.95
CA ALA A 122 20.30 6.72 10.17
C ALA A 122 20.13 8.14 10.74
N GLY A 123 18.91 8.70 10.74
CA GLY A 123 18.59 9.89 11.51
C GLY A 123 18.78 9.76 13.02
N GLY A 124 19.08 8.56 13.55
CA GLY A 124 19.51 8.34 14.94
C GLY A 124 21.03 8.21 15.13
N SER A 125 21.81 8.17 14.06
CA SER A 125 23.27 7.92 14.08
C SER A 125 24.07 9.22 14.21
N MET A 126 23.85 10.00 15.27
CA MET A 126 24.49 11.31 15.43
C MET A 126 24.90 11.59 16.88
N PHE A 127 25.79 12.58 17.04
CA PHE A 127 26.18 13.17 18.33
C PHE A 127 26.60 12.12 19.39
N ALA A 128 27.46 11.17 19.00
CA ALA A 128 27.84 10.03 19.83
C ALA A 128 28.42 10.43 21.20
N GLU A 129 29.04 11.61 21.28
CA GLU A 129 29.60 12.20 22.50
C GLU A 129 28.58 12.89 23.40
N TRP A 130 27.38 13.21 22.88
CA TRP A 130 26.37 13.97 23.59
C TRP A 130 25.40 13.07 24.37
N GLN A 131 25.73 12.82 25.63
CA GLN A 131 25.03 11.85 26.48
C GLN A 131 23.52 12.12 26.62
N GLU A 132 23.11 13.37 26.82
CA GLU A 132 21.68 13.72 26.94
C GLU A 132 20.91 13.42 25.65
N PHE A 133 21.53 13.65 24.48
CA PHE A 133 20.94 13.28 23.21
C PHE A 133 20.81 11.76 23.08
N GLN A 134 21.83 11.00 23.50
CA GLN A 134 21.79 9.53 23.46
C GLN A 134 20.66 8.97 24.35
N GLN A 135 20.46 9.52 25.55
CA GLN A 135 19.34 9.16 26.43
C GLN A 135 17.98 9.45 25.77
N LEU A 136 17.90 10.59 25.07
CA LEU A 136 16.69 11.01 24.37
C LEU A 136 16.34 10.08 23.22
N ILE A 137 17.28 9.66 22.37
CA ILE A 137 16.97 8.73 21.27
C ILE A 137 16.89 7.26 21.71
N GLY A 138 17.40 6.94 22.90
CA GLY A 138 17.32 5.63 23.57
C GLY A 138 18.22 4.54 22.98
N ALA A 139 18.46 4.55 21.67
CA ALA A 139 19.42 3.65 21.03
C ALA A 139 20.04 4.30 19.79
N THR A 140 21.34 4.08 19.58
CA THR A 140 22.08 4.64 18.44
C THR A 140 22.96 3.62 17.75
N TRP A 141 23.47 4.00 16.57
CA TRP A 141 24.56 3.31 15.92
C TRP A 141 25.87 3.59 16.63
N GLY A 142 26.50 2.56 17.20
CA GLY A 142 27.75 2.71 17.92
C GLY A 142 28.66 1.49 17.84
N LYS A 143 29.59 1.38 18.80
CA LYS A 143 30.57 0.30 18.84
C LYS A 143 29.87 -1.06 18.93
N GLY A 144 30.10 -1.92 17.94
CA GLY A 144 29.55 -3.27 17.87
C GLY A 144 28.17 -3.35 17.21
N THR A 145 27.56 -2.22 16.87
CA THR A 145 26.35 -2.18 16.04
C THR A 145 26.67 -2.63 14.61
N GLY A 146 25.72 -3.30 13.98
CA GLY A 146 25.83 -3.73 12.60
C GLY A 146 24.51 -4.20 12.03
N HIS A 147 24.53 -4.67 10.79
CA HIS A 147 23.43 -5.36 10.15
C HIS A 147 23.97 -6.36 9.13
N GLY A 148 23.14 -7.33 8.75
CA GLY A 148 23.39 -8.16 7.57
C GLY A 148 23.03 -7.44 6.26
N PRO A 149 23.13 -8.10 5.10
CA PRO A 149 22.60 -7.54 3.85
C PRO A 149 21.08 -7.26 3.98
N ARG A 150 20.59 -6.29 3.22
CA ARG A 150 19.14 -6.03 3.09
C ARG A 150 18.41 -7.32 2.75
N HIS A 151 17.39 -7.67 3.51
CA HIS A 151 16.62 -8.90 3.33
C HIS A 151 15.21 -8.76 3.87
N GLU A 152 14.33 -9.69 3.47
CA GLU A 152 12.97 -9.72 3.99
C GLU A 152 12.93 -10.34 5.40
N PHE A 153 12.25 -9.67 6.32
CA PHE A 153 11.97 -10.15 7.67
C PHE A 153 10.58 -9.71 8.13
N GLU A 154 10.09 -10.35 9.19
CA GLU A 154 8.81 -10.01 9.82
C GLU A 154 9.05 -9.08 11.02
N VAL A 155 8.31 -7.97 11.05
CA VAL A 155 8.24 -7.04 12.17
C VAL A 155 7.05 -7.45 13.03
N ARG A 156 7.31 -7.69 14.32
CA ARG A 156 6.30 -8.07 15.31
C ARG A 156 6.19 -6.99 16.37
N MET A 157 4.95 -6.63 16.73
CA MET A 157 4.72 -5.65 17.79
C MET A 157 5.11 -6.26 19.14
N ALA A 158 5.72 -5.45 20.00
CA ALA A 158 6.15 -5.81 21.34
C ALA A 158 5.53 -4.85 22.36
N GLY A 159 4.93 -5.39 23.42
CA GLY A 159 4.32 -4.61 24.50
C GLY A 159 3.01 -3.89 24.12
N ASP A 160 2.35 -3.32 25.13
CA ASP A 160 1.17 -2.49 24.97
C ASP A 160 1.56 -1.00 24.91
N HIS A 161 1.21 -0.34 23.82
CA HIS A 161 1.46 1.08 23.62
C HIS A 161 0.49 1.67 22.58
N PRO A 162 0.03 2.93 22.74
CA PRO A 162 -0.86 3.57 21.76
C PRO A 162 -0.35 3.52 20.32
N ILE A 163 0.96 3.62 20.09
CA ILE A 163 1.57 3.53 18.75
C ILE A 163 1.28 2.18 18.08
N THR A 164 1.37 1.07 18.80
CA THR A 164 1.30 -0.28 18.23
C THR A 164 -0.06 -0.94 18.43
N LYS A 165 -0.94 -0.35 19.25
CA LYS A 165 -2.30 -0.85 19.51
C LYS A 165 -3.09 -1.03 18.21
N GLY A 166 -3.44 -2.27 17.91
CA GLY A 166 -4.21 -2.66 16.71
C GLY A 166 -3.36 -2.90 15.45
N LEU A 167 -2.03 -2.71 15.49
CA LEU A 167 -1.16 -3.11 14.39
C LEU A 167 -0.90 -4.61 14.44
N THR A 168 -0.97 -5.27 13.28
CA THR A 168 -0.60 -6.67 13.11
C THR A 168 0.85 -6.79 12.64
N PRO A 169 1.50 -7.96 12.81
CA PRO A 169 2.80 -8.21 12.21
C PRO A 169 2.80 -7.96 10.70
N PHE A 170 3.91 -7.47 10.17
CA PHE A 170 4.06 -7.20 8.75
C PHE A 170 5.46 -7.56 8.26
N ARG A 171 5.56 -7.92 6.98
CA ARG A 171 6.85 -8.18 6.33
C ARG A 171 7.41 -6.91 5.71
N THR A 172 8.72 -6.74 5.79
CA THR A 172 9.46 -5.66 5.14
C THR A 172 10.79 -6.18 4.62
N THR A 173 11.36 -5.48 3.63
CA THR A 173 12.72 -5.71 3.15
C THR A 173 13.54 -4.47 3.46
N ASP A 174 14.50 -4.60 4.36
CA ASP A 174 15.28 -3.48 4.88
C ASP A 174 16.62 -3.97 5.49
N GLU A 175 17.40 -3.07 6.06
CA GLU A 175 18.46 -3.39 7.01
C GLU A 175 17.88 -3.68 8.39
N LEU A 176 18.21 -4.85 8.95
CA LEU A 176 17.89 -5.19 10.33
C LEU A 176 19.11 -4.90 11.21
N TRP A 177 19.14 -3.70 11.79
CA TRP A 177 20.18 -3.28 12.74
C TRP A 177 20.13 -4.13 14.00
N HIS A 178 21.29 -4.55 14.47
CA HIS A 178 21.46 -5.35 15.67
C HIS A 178 22.55 -4.78 16.57
N ARG A 179 22.54 -5.14 17.86
CA ARG A 179 23.58 -4.70 18.83
C ARG A 179 23.73 -3.18 18.86
N MET A 180 22.61 -2.46 18.77
CA MET A 180 22.61 -1.00 18.95
C MET A 180 23.06 -0.65 20.36
N VAL A 181 23.78 0.47 20.49
CA VAL A 181 24.15 0.98 21.81
C VAL A 181 22.91 1.61 22.43
N VAL A 182 22.45 1.05 23.55
CA VAL A 182 21.25 1.51 24.27
C VAL A 182 21.66 2.45 25.39
N ALA A 183 20.96 3.57 25.50
CA ALA A 183 21.15 4.56 26.56
C ALA A 183 19.83 4.79 27.31
N GLY A 184 19.88 4.79 28.63
CA GLY A 184 18.69 4.82 29.48
C GLY A 184 17.90 3.52 29.41
N GLU A 185 16.59 3.61 29.65
CA GLU A 185 15.66 2.46 29.66
C GLU A 185 14.53 2.63 28.62
N PRO A 186 14.85 2.70 27.31
CA PRO A 186 13.83 2.85 26.28
C PRO A 186 12.88 1.65 26.26
N LYS A 187 11.59 1.93 26.08
CA LYS A 187 10.58 0.88 25.90
C LYS A 187 10.57 0.43 24.43
N ALA A 188 10.90 -0.82 24.19
CA ALA A 188 10.77 -1.44 22.87
C ALA A 188 9.29 -1.67 22.50
N LEU A 189 8.90 -1.27 21.30
CA LEU A 189 7.51 -1.39 20.81
C LEU A 189 7.35 -2.35 19.62
N ALA A 190 8.43 -2.67 18.91
CA ALA A 190 8.43 -3.65 17.85
C ALA A 190 9.81 -4.30 17.72
N VAL A 191 9.83 -5.57 17.34
CA VAL A 191 11.04 -6.39 17.23
C VAL A 191 11.05 -7.16 15.90
N ALA A 192 12.25 -7.58 15.48
CA ALA A 192 12.41 -8.58 14.43
C ALA A 192 13.55 -9.55 14.78
N PHE A 193 13.39 -10.80 14.35
CA PHE A 193 14.40 -11.84 14.59
C PHE A 193 15.60 -11.68 13.65
N SER A 194 16.75 -11.32 14.21
CA SER A 194 18.01 -11.13 13.49
C SER A 194 18.67 -12.48 13.19
N ALA A 195 18.23 -13.16 12.12
CA ALA A 195 18.66 -14.53 11.85
C ALA A 195 20.17 -14.66 11.56
N LYS A 196 20.87 -15.62 12.21
CA LYS A 196 22.30 -15.90 11.96
C LYS A 196 22.65 -16.16 10.49
N ARG A 197 21.76 -16.82 9.74
CA ARG A 197 21.93 -17.07 8.29
C ARG A 197 21.93 -15.80 7.43
N LYS A 198 21.50 -14.67 8.00
CA LYS A 198 21.55 -13.33 7.40
C LYS A 198 22.58 -12.45 8.12
N SER A 199 23.63 -13.07 8.67
CA SER A 199 24.67 -12.40 9.46
C SER A 199 24.13 -11.71 10.73
N GLY A 200 22.98 -12.13 11.24
CA GLY A 200 22.34 -11.59 12.44
C GLY A 200 22.83 -12.20 13.75
N THR A 201 22.28 -11.73 14.87
CA THR A 201 22.66 -12.14 16.24
C THR A 201 22.06 -13.48 16.67
N GLY A 202 21.00 -13.92 15.99
CA GLY A 202 20.15 -15.04 16.41
C GLY A 202 19.17 -14.70 17.52
N GLN A 203 18.88 -13.42 17.72
CA GLN A 203 17.97 -12.90 18.73
C GLN A 203 16.97 -11.90 18.13
N ASP A 204 15.93 -11.57 18.89
CA ASP A 204 15.06 -10.45 18.56
C ASP A 204 15.75 -9.11 18.85
N GLU A 205 15.77 -8.24 17.85
CA GLU A 205 16.29 -6.89 17.96
C GLU A 205 15.13 -5.91 17.90
N ALA A 206 15.12 -4.92 18.80
CA ALA A 206 14.08 -3.89 18.77
C ALA A 206 14.30 -2.92 17.61
N LEU A 207 13.23 -2.69 16.86
CA LEU A 207 13.17 -1.83 15.69
C LEU A 207 12.48 -0.49 15.99
N VAL A 208 11.67 -0.48 17.05
CA VAL A 208 10.95 0.69 17.51
C VAL A 208 11.17 0.85 18.99
N ARG A 209 11.55 2.05 19.42
CA ARG A 209 11.74 2.42 20.82
C ARG A 209 11.07 3.75 21.11
N VAL A 210 10.63 3.91 22.36
CA VAL A 210 10.22 5.21 22.89
C VAL A 210 10.93 5.51 24.21
N THR A 211 11.13 6.79 24.45
CA THR A 211 11.69 7.36 25.69
C THR A 211 10.90 8.62 26.05
N GLU A 212 11.09 9.07 27.28
CA GLU A 212 10.62 10.37 27.76
C GLU A 212 11.83 11.16 28.28
N PHE A 213 11.84 12.47 28.02
CA PHE A 213 12.88 13.37 28.49
C PHE A 213 12.27 14.68 28.97
N GLY A 214 12.23 14.87 30.29
CA GLY A 214 11.37 15.89 30.90
C GLY A 214 9.90 15.58 30.59
N LYS A 215 9.19 16.52 29.94
CA LYS A 215 7.81 16.32 29.46
C LYS A 215 7.74 15.84 28.00
N GLY A 216 8.89 15.79 27.32
CA GLY A 216 9.01 15.43 25.91
C GLY A 216 8.91 13.94 25.70
N ARG A 217 8.49 13.56 24.49
CA ARG A 217 8.30 12.19 24.06
C ARG A 217 9.13 11.95 22.81
N CYS A 218 9.94 10.90 22.84
CA CYS A 218 10.84 10.61 21.74
C CYS A 218 10.58 9.22 21.18
N PHE A 219 10.63 9.13 19.85
CA PHE A 219 10.30 7.93 19.09
C PHE A 219 11.43 7.61 18.12
N ASN A 220 11.97 6.40 18.22
CA ASN A 220 13.07 5.92 17.40
C ASN A 220 12.61 4.73 16.57
N LEU A 221 12.62 4.91 15.25
CA LEU A 221 12.27 3.90 14.25
C LEU A 221 13.51 3.57 13.44
N THR A 222 14.08 2.38 13.61
CA THR A 222 15.35 1.99 12.97
C THR A 222 15.17 1.48 11.53
N LEU A 223 13.93 1.28 11.09
CA LEU A 223 13.61 0.97 9.70
C LEU A 223 13.72 2.22 8.82
N GLY A 224 13.84 2.02 7.51
CA GLY A 224 13.78 3.08 6.50
C GLY A 224 15.12 3.39 5.83
N HIS A 225 15.87 2.37 5.40
CA HIS A 225 17.15 2.57 4.69
C HIS A 225 17.03 3.41 3.41
N ASP A 226 16.00 3.15 2.62
CA ASP A 226 15.74 3.79 1.32
C ASP A 226 14.23 3.98 1.08
N SER A 227 13.86 4.57 -0.07
CA SER A 227 12.44 4.78 -0.38
C SER A 227 11.64 3.49 -0.46
N SER A 228 12.26 2.36 -0.83
CA SER A 228 11.59 1.06 -0.89
C SER A 228 11.28 0.55 0.51
N ALA A 229 12.19 0.72 1.47
CA ALA A 229 11.98 0.35 2.88
C ALA A 229 10.91 1.19 3.58
N MET A 230 10.64 2.41 3.09
CA MET A 230 9.63 3.32 3.64
C MET A 230 8.21 3.11 3.08
N ARG A 231 8.06 2.36 1.99
CA ARG A 231 6.75 2.09 1.35
C ARG A 231 5.82 1.16 2.12
N PRO A 232 6.29 0.09 2.79
CA PRO A 232 5.42 -0.84 3.49
C PRO A 232 4.48 -0.12 4.46
N LEU A 233 3.22 -0.54 4.47
CA LEU A 233 2.20 0.11 5.29
C LEU A 233 2.49 0.01 6.79
N GLY A 234 3.17 -1.05 7.21
CA GLY A 234 3.66 -1.16 8.59
C GLY A 234 4.67 -0.08 8.96
N PHE A 235 5.62 0.25 8.07
CA PHE A 235 6.53 1.38 8.26
C PHE A 235 5.74 2.69 8.36
N ARG A 236 4.84 2.94 7.40
CA ARG A 236 4.02 4.17 7.36
C ARG A 236 3.18 4.31 8.63
N ALA A 237 2.54 3.23 9.08
CA ALA A 237 1.72 3.23 10.28
C ALA A 237 2.55 3.53 11.55
N LEU A 238 3.74 2.92 11.68
CA LEU A 238 4.66 3.17 12.80
C LEU A 238 5.15 4.62 12.79
N LEU A 239 5.58 5.15 11.63
CA LEU A 239 6.04 6.53 11.50
C LEU A 239 4.94 7.54 11.85
N LEU A 240 3.76 7.39 11.25
CA LEU A 240 2.62 8.30 11.46
C LEU A 240 2.17 8.31 12.91
N ARG A 241 1.96 7.12 13.50
CA ARG A 241 1.48 6.99 14.88
C ARG A 241 2.56 7.36 15.89
N GLY A 242 3.82 7.09 15.57
CA GLY A 242 4.98 7.51 16.37
C GLY A 242 5.13 9.03 16.41
N ALA A 243 5.03 9.69 15.25
CA ALA A 243 5.06 11.15 15.17
C ALA A 243 3.87 11.82 15.88
N GLU A 244 2.67 11.28 15.73
CA GLU A 244 1.48 11.78 16.44
C GLU A 244 1.62 11.63 17.96
N TRP A 245 2.11 10.47 18.42
CA TRP A 245 2.34 10.23 19.83
C TRP A 245 3.45 11.13 20.39
N ALA A 246 4.56 11.31 19.67
CA ALA A 246 5.61 12.23 20.09
C ALA A 246 5.05 13.65 20.27
N ALA A 247 4.25 14.12 19.30
CA ALA A 247 3.64 15.45 19.35
C ALA A 247 2.58 15.60 20.48
N THR A 248 1.75 14.58 20.73
CA THR A 248 0.50 14.77 21.51
C THR A 248 0.33 13.86 22.72
N GLY A 249 1.14 12.81 22.84
CA GLY A 249 0.96 11.73 23.81
C GLY A 249 -0.21 10.79 23.49
N LYS A 250 -0.94 11.03 22.40
CA LYS A 250 -2.11 10.26 21.96
C LYS A 250 -1.90 9.73 20.54
N VAL A 251 -2.68 8.74 20.16
CA VAL A 251 -2.75 8.23 18.79
C VAL A 251 -4.20 8.17 18.36
N THR A 252 -4.53 8.93 17.32
CA THR A 252 -5.85 8.97 16.69
C THR A 252 -5.82 8.44 15.26
N ILE A 253 -4.65 8.42 14.62
CA ILE A 253 -4.45 7.79 13.32
C ILE A 253 -4.75 6.30 13.43
N THR A 254 -5.68 5.79 12.64
CA THR A 254 -6.13 4.38 12.68
C THR A 254 -4.99 3.39 12.55
N ALA A 255 -5.08 2.28 13.29
CA ALA A 255 -4.12 1.19 13.21
C ALA A 255 -4.46 0.40 11.95
N SER A 256 -3.74 0.66 10.85
CA SER A 256 -3.94 -0.11 9.64
C SER A 256 -2.63 -0.41 8.96
N THR A 257 -2.27 -1.69 8.97
CA THR A 257 -1.25 -2.28 8.07
C THR A 257 -1.86 -2.64 6.72
N VAL A 258 -3.17 -2.39 6.54
CA VAL A 258 -3.94 -2.54 5.31
C VAL A 258 -4.23 -1.14 4.75
N PRO A 259 -4.06 -0.86 3.46
CA PRO A 259 -4.27 0.50 2.97
C PRO A 259 -5.76 0.84 3.05
N GLY A 260 -6.10 2.10 3.35
CA GLY A 260 -7.47 2.63 3.29
C GLY A 260 -7.91 2.92 1.85
N ASP A 261 -9.16 3.34 1.61
CA ASP A 261 -9.63 3.61 0.23
C ASP A 261 -8.83 4.73 -0.43
N ALA A 262 -8.55 5.81 0.30
CA ALA A 262 -7.72 6.91 -0.19
C ALA A 262 -6.29 6.47 -0.57
N ASP A 263 -5.70 5.53 0.17
CA ASP A 263 -4.39 4.97 -0.17
C ASP A 263 -4.45 4.18 -1.48
N ILE A 264 -5.46 3.31 -1.65
CA ILE A 264 -5.64 2.58 -2.90
C ILE A 264 -5.85 3.55 -4.06
N ASP A 265 -6.71 4.56 -3.89
CA ASP A 265 -6.99 5.54 -4.93
C ASP A 265 -5.73 6.28 -5.36
N ARG A 266 -4.89 6.72 -4.41
CA ARG A 266 -3.59 7.33 -4.72
C ARG A 266 -2.66 6.36 -5.48
N MET A 267 -2.55 5.11 -5.03
CA MET A 267 -1.73 4.10 -5.71
C MET A 267 -2.19 3.87 -7.15
N LEU A 268 -3.50 3.85 -7.38
CA LEU A 268 -4.11 3.64 -8.69
C LEU A 268 -3.97 4.86 -9.62
N VAL A 269 -4.14 6.07 -9.09
CA VAL A 269 -3.85 7.32 -9.82
C VAL A 269 -2.38 7.37 -10.21
N ALA A 270 -1.47 6.97 -9.33
CA ALA A 270 -0.04 7.03 -9.59
C ALA A 270 0.43 6.08 -10.71
N ILE A 271 -0.38 5.08 -11.11
CA ILE A 271 -0.10 4.18 -12.23
C ILE A 271 -0.93 4.50 -13.48
N SER A 272 -1.91 5.42 -13.42
CA SER A 272 -2.93 5.59 -14.45
C SER A 272 -2.36 6.02 -15.82
N ALA A 273 -1.25 6.76 -15.81
CA ALA A 273 -0.55 7.24 -17.00
C ALA A 273 0.75 6.44 -17.31
N HIS A 274 1.02 5.36 -16.58
CA HIS A 274 2.26 4.58 -16.74
C HIS A 274 2.42 4.07 -18.18
N SER A 275 3.58 4.29 -18.77
CA SER A 275 3.89 3.91 -20.15
C SER A 275 5.11 2.99 -20.21
N PHE A 276 5.32 2.35 -21.37
CA PHE A 276 6.51 1.53 -21.59
C PHE A 276 7.78 2.37 -21.42
N GLY A 277 8.75 1.86 -20.65
CA GLY A 277 10.00 2.55 -20.32
C GLY A 277 9.99 3.28 -18.98
N ASP A 278 8.82 3.56 -18.40
CA ASP A 278 8.72 4.14 -17.06
C ASP A 278 9.21 3.17 -15.96
N SER A 279 9.65 3.74 -14.83
CA SER A 279 9.93 2.93 -13.64
C SER A 279 8.71 2.10 -13.23
N ARG A 280 8.96 0.81 -12.99
CA ARG A 280 7.92 -0.16 -12.61
C ARG A 280 7.61 -0.17 -11.13
N GLU A 281 8.29 0.64 -10.33
CA GLU A 281 8.16 0.63 -8.87
C GLU A 281 6.72 0.81 -8.39
N ARG A 282 5.97 1.76 -8.97
CA ARG A 282 4.55 1.98 -8.60
C ARG A 282 3.66 0.78 -8.96
N LEU A 283 3.95 0.12 -10.08
CA LEU A 283 3.26 -1.13 -10.45
C LEU A 283 3.60 -2.26 -9.46
N VAL A 284 4.85 -2.32 -8.98
CA VAL A 284 5.28 -3.29 -7.98
C VAL A 284 4.54 -3.09 -6.66
N ASP A 285 4.29 -1.85 -6.24
CA ASP A 285 3.53 -1.56 -5.02
C ASP A 285 2.08 -2.02 -5.13
N VAL A 286 1.40 -1.74 -6.24
CA VAL A 286 0.03 -2.26 -6.50
C VAL A 286 0.04 -3.78 -6.57
N LYS A 287 1.04 -4.38 -7.23
CA LYS A 287 1.18 -5.84 -7.30
C LYS A 287 1.33 -6.45 -5.91
N ARG A 288 2.22 -5.91 -5.05
CA ARG A 288 2.40 -6.37 -3.66
C ARG A 288 1.08 -6.31 -2.89
N LEU A 289 0.30 -5.24 -3.06
CA LEU A 289 -1.00 -5.11 -2.43
C LEU A 289 -2.01 -6.16 -2.93
N VAL A 290 -2.02 -6.46 -4.23
CA VAL A 290 -2.83 -7.53 -4.81
C VAL A 290 -2.53 -8.88 -4.14
N TYR A 291 -1.25 -9.24 -4.02
CA TYR A 291 -0.85 -10.47 -3.33
C TYR A 291 -1.18 -10.44 -1.84
N ALA A 292 -0.96 -9.31 -1.15
CA ALA A 292 -1.31 -9.16 0.26
C ALA A 292 -2.82 -9.23 0.53
N SER A 293 -3.66 -9.00 -0.49
CA SER A 293 -5.11 -9.18 -0.38
C SER A 293 -5.57 -10.64 -0.47
N VAL A 294 -4.69 -11.56 -0.89
CA VAL A 294 -4.99 -13.00 -0.94
C VAL A 294 -5.07 -13.52 0.50
N GLY A 295 -6.29 -13.82 0.96
CA GLY A 295 -6.58 -14.15 2.36
C GLY A 295 -7.22 -13.01 3.17
N ASN A 296 -7.45 -11.85 2.56
CA ASN A 296 -8.21 -10.74 3.14
C ASN A 296 -9.37 -10.34 2.20
N ASP A 297 -10.53 -10.97 2.39
CA ASP A 297 -11.69 -10.81 1.50
C ASP A 297 -12.19 -9.35 1.40
N ALA A 298 -12.14 -8.61 2.51
CA ALA A 298 -12.53 -7.21 2.53
C ALA A 298 -11.59 -6.35 1.66
N LEU A 299 -10.27 -6.49 1.83
CA LEU A 299 -9.27 -5.81 1.00
C LEU A 299 -9.37 -6.25 -0.47
N ARG A 300 -9.54 -7.55 -0.71
CA ARG A 300 -9.65 -8.12 -2.05
C ARG A 300 -10.86 -7.53 -2.79
N ALA A 301 -12.02 -7.46 -2.14
CA ALA A 301 -13.25 -6.95 -2.73
C ALA A 301 -13.15 -5.47 -3.11
N ARG A 302 -12.66 -4.62 -2.20
CA ARG A 302 -12.49 -3.18 -2.45
C ARG A 302 -11.42 -2.90 -3.51
N LEU A 303 -10.27 -3.58 -3.45
CA LEU A 303 -9.18 -3.42 -4.42
C LEU A 303 -9.61 -3.90 -5.81
N GLY A 304 -10.26 -5.07 -5.91
CA GLY A 304 -10.76 -5.59 -7.18
C GLY A 304 -11.79 -4.67 -7.82
N THR A 305 -12.67 -4.05 -7.02
CA THR A 305 -13.65 -3.06 -7.51
C THR A 305 -12.95 -1.82 -8.05
N LYS A 306 -11.98 -1.25 -7.33
CA LYS A 306 -11.25 -0.06 -7.75
C LYS A 306 -10.35 -0.31 -8.97
N LEU A 307 -9.72 -1.48 -9.05
CA LEU A 307 -8.97 -1.90 -10.24
C LEU A 307 -9.89 -2.02 -11.46
N ALA A 308 -11.04 -2.68 -11.33
CA ALA A 308 -12.00 -2.80 -12.42
C ALA A 308 -12.49 -1.43 -12.93
N ALA A 309 -12.64 -0.45 -12.05
CA ALA A 309 -13.04 0.91 -12.40
C ALA A 309 -12.01 1.67 -13.27
N LEU A 310 -10.76 1.20 -13.35
CA LEU A 310 -9.76 1.79 -14.26
C LEU A 310 -9.92 1.31 -15.71
N LEU A 311 -10.53 0.15 -15.94
CA LEU A 311 -10.66 -0.44 -17.27
C LEU A 311 -11.64 0.36 -18.14
N GLY A 312 -11.30 0.56 -19.42
CA GLY A 312 -12.15 1.32 -20.36
C GLY A 312 -12.18 2.83 -20.09
N THR A 313 -11.29 3.34 -19.23
CA THR A 313 -11.14 4.78 -18.95
C THR A 313 -10.00 5.39 -19.78
N LYS A 314 -9.71 6.68 -19.56
CA LYS A 314 -8.58 7.41 -20.18
C LYS A 314 -7.19 6.98 -19.67
N THR A 315 -7.08 5.91 -18.86
CA THR A 315 -5.78 5.34 -18.46
C THR A 315 -5.01 4.73 -19.63
N SER A 316 -3.67 4.69 -19.54
CA SER A 316 -2.80 4.12 -20.57
C SER A 316 -3.09 2.63 -20.84
N ALA A 317 -2.77 2.16 -22.05
CA ALA A 317 -2.95 0.76 -22.42
C ALA A 317 -2.09 -0.17 -21.55
N GLU A 318 -0.88 0.27 -21.18
CA GLU A 318 0.02 -0.45 -20.29
C GLU A 318 -0.58 -0.61 -18.89
N CYS A 319 -1.20 0.44 -18.35
CA CYS A 319 -1.92 0.39 -17.08
C CYS A 319 -3.12 -0.56 -17.17
N GLN A 320 -3.97 -0.43 -18.20
CA GLN A 320 -5.12 -1.32 -18.37
C GLN A 320 -4.71 -2.79 -18.52
N GLY A 321 -3.66 -3.07 -19.30
CA GLY A 321 -3.10 -4.43 -19.42
C GLY A 321 -2.55 -4.95 -18.09
N PHE A 322 -1.89 -4.10 -17.29
CA PHE A 322 -1.46 -4.45 -15.94
C PHE A 322 -2.63 -4.75 -15.01
N VAL A 323 -3.69 -3.94 -15.04
CA VAL A 323 -4.92 -4.11 -14.26
C VAL A 323 -5.61 -5.43 -14.61
N CYS A 324 -5.77 -5.76 -15.90
CA CYS A 324 -6.30 -7.07 -16.33
C CYS A 324 -5.52 -8.23 -15.72
N ARG A 325 -4.17 -8.16 -15.73
CA ARG A 325 -3.32 -9.18 -15.09
C ARG A 325 -3.45 -9.23 -13.57
N GLN A 326 -3.79 -8.12 -12.91
CA GLN A 326 -4.03 -8.14 -11.46
C GLN A 326 -5.41 -8.74 -11.16
N LEU A 327 -6.43 -8.42 -11.96
CA LEU A 327 -7.77 -8.99 -11.86
C LEU A 327 -7.81 -10.49 -12.17
N SER A 328 -6.85 -11.03 -12.91
CA SER A 328 -6.72 -12.48 -13.09
C SER A 328 -6.29 -13.24 -11.81
N ILE A 329 -5.79 -12.51 -10.80
CA ILE A 329 -5.40 -13.02 -9.49
C ILE A 329 -6.53 -12.84 -8.48
N ILE A 330 -7.10 -11.62 -8.41
CA ILE A 330 -8.04 -11.24 -7.34
C ILE A 330 -9.46 -10.91 -7.80
N GLY A 331 -9.71 -10.89 -9.11
CA GLY A 331 -11.00 -10.54 -9.69
C GLY A 331 -12.14 -11.42 -9.19
N SER A 332 -13.35 -10.91 -9.40
CA SER A 332 -14.60 -11.56 -9.02
C SER A 332 -15.69 -11.27 -10.06
N ALA A 333 -16.92 -11.74 -9.82
CA ALA A 333 -18.08 -11.38 -10.64
C ALA A 333 -18.22 -9.86 -10.85
N ARG A 334 -17.82 -9.03 -9.86
CA ARG A 334 -17.88 -7.56 -9.96
C ARG A 334 -16.99 -6.96 -11.04
N SER A 335 -15.88 -7.63 -11.39
CA SER A 335 -14.96 -7.16 -12.43
C SER A 335 -15.34 -7.62 -13.84
N VAL A 336 -16.26 -8.58 -13.98
CA VAL A 336 -16.63 -9.16 -15.28
C VAL A 336 -17.14 -8.12 -16.27
N PRO A 337 -18.07 -7.20 -15.92
CA PRO A 337 -18.58 -6.22 -16.89
C PRO A 337 -17.46 -5.32 -17.45
N ALA A 338 -16.54 -4.87 -16.61
CA ALA A 338 -15.43 -4.00 -17.01
C ALA A 338 -14.38 -4.74 -17.87
N LEU A 339 -14.18 -6.04 -17.64
CA LEU A 339 -13.31 -6.86 -18.49
C LEU A 339 -13.97 -7.20 -19.82
N ALA A 340 -15.29 -7.44 -19.83
CA ALA A 340 -16.03 -7.80 -21.02
C ALA A 340 -16.00 -6.71 -22.11
N THR A 341 -16.00 -5.44 -21.72
CA THR A 341 -15.92 -4.29 -22.66
C THR A 341 -14.61 -4.27 -23.45
N LEU A 342 -13.54 -4.88 -22.92
CA LEU A 342 -12.22 -4.91 -23.53
C LEU A 342 -11.98 -6.14 -24.41
N LEU A 343 -12.89 -7.11 -24.46
CA LEU A 343 -12.63 -8.40 -25.10
C LEU A 343 -12.40 -8.33 -26.62
N VAL A 344 -12.94 -7.30 -27.27
CA VAL A 344 -12.75 -7.05 -28.70
C VAL A 344 -11.65 -6.02 -28.99
N ASP A 345 -11.00 -5.49 -27.96
CA ASP A 345 -9.88 -4.57 -28.12
C ASP A 345 -8.65 -5.32 -28.67
N ALA A 346 -8.03 -4.77 -29.71
CA ALA A 346 -6.91 -5.42 -30.40
C ALA A 346 -5.66 -5.61 -29.51
N LYS A 347 -5.45 -4.75 -28.50
CA LYS A 347 -4.29 -4.79 -27.61
C LYS A 347 -4.64 -5.43 -26.26
N LEU A 348 -5.81 -5.10 -25.72
CA LEU A 348 -6.23 -5.47 -24.37
C LEU A 348 -7.08 -6.75 -24.32
N GLY A 349 -7.67 -7.17 -25.44
CA GLY A 349 -8.58 -8.31 -25.50
C GLY A 349 -7.95 -9.61 -24.98
N VAL A 350 -6.68 -9.86 -25.31
CA VAL A 350 -5.94 -11.02 -24.79
C VAL A 350 -5.78 -10.99 -23.27
N HIS A 351 -5.54 -9.81 -22.68
CA HIS A 351 -5.39 -9.65 -21.24
C HIS A 351 -6.74 -9.78 -20.52
N ALA A 352 -7.79 -9.18 -21.08
CA ALA A 352 -9.14 -9.27 -20.54
C ALA A 352 -9.67 -10.71 -20.57
N ARG A 353 -9.46 -11.41 -21.69
CA ARG A 353 -9.79 -12.83 -21.85
C ARG A 353 -9.06 -13.70 -20.83
N ALA A 354 -7.75 -13.52 -20.66
CA ALA A 354 -6.96 -14.27 -19.68
C ALA A 354 -7.41 -14.01 -18.23
N ALA A 355 -7.92 -12.81 -17.93
CA ALA A 355 -8.50 -12.51 -16.63
C ALA A 355 -9.84 -13.24 -16.43
N LEU A 356 -10.76 -13.13 -17.40
CA LEU A 356 -12.05 -13.82 -17.34
C LEU A 356 -11.92 -15.33 -17.26
N GLU A 357 -10.93 -15.91 -17.93
CA GLU A 357 -10.63 -17.33 -17.84
C GLU A 357 -10.45 -17.82 -16.39
N ARG A 358 -9.83 -16.99 -15.54
CA ARG A 358 -9.51 -17.33 -14.15
C ARG A 358 -10.56 -16.86 -13.14
N ILE A 359 -11.43 -15.93 -13.52
CA ILE A 359 -12.47 -15.42 -12.62
C ILE A 359 -13.56 -16.49 -12.44
N PRO A 360 -13.89 -16.88 -11.20
CA PRO A 360 -14.93 -17.87 -10.95
C PRO A 360 -16.32 -17.31 -11.27
N GLY A 361 -17.24 -18.22 -11.58
CA GLY A 361 -18.65 -17.93 -11.81
C GLY A 361 -19.05 -17.84 -13.30
N ASP A 362 -20.32 -18.07 -13.56
CA ASP A 362 -20.89 -18.23 -14.90
C ASP A 362 -20.79 -16.97 -15.75
N GLY A 363 -20.90 -15.78 -15.16
CA GLY A 363 -20.86 -14.51 -15.90
C GLY A 363 -19.57 -14.31 -16.70
N ALA A 364 -18.43 -14.81 -16.20
CA ALA A 364 -17.17 -14.75 -16.95
C ALA A 364 -17.18 -15.69 -18.16
N ALA A 365 -17.75 -16.90 -18.03
CA ALA A 365 -17.91 -17.83 -19.15
C ALA A 365 -18.92 -17.30 -20.17
N GLU A 366 -20.01 -16.68 -19.70
CA GLU A 366 -21.01 -16.04 -20.55
C GLU A 366 -20.42 -14.92 -21.40
N ALA A 367 -19.64 -14.01 -20.81
CA ALA A 367 -18.96 -12.94 -21.54
C ALA A 367 -18.03 -13.49 -22.64
N LEU A 368 -17.32 -14.59 -22.36
CA LEU A 368 -16.49 -15.29 -23.35
C LEU A 368 -17.34 -15.90 -24.48
N ARG A 369 -18.45 -16.60 -24.15
CA ARG A 369 -19.36 -17.19 -25.16
C ARG A 369 -19.99 -16.13 -26.07
N VAL A 370 -20.51 -15.05 -25.48
CA VAL A 370 -21.12 -13.94 -26.22
C VAL A 370 -20.11 -13.29 -27.18
N THR A 371 -18.86 -13.16 -26.76
CA THR A 371 -17.83 -12.55 -27.59
C THR A 371 -17.31 -13.50 -28.67
N LEU A 372 -17.20 -14.81 -28.38
CA LEU A 372 -16.77 -15.83 -29.35
C LEU A 372 -17.52 -15.71 -30.68
N ALA A 373 -18.83 -15.52 -30.64
CA ALA A 373 -19.70 -15.38 -31.83
C ALA A 373 -19.32 -14.19 -32.74
N ARG A 374 -18.53 -13.23 -32.24
CA ARG A 374 -18.13 -12.00 -32.95
C ARG A 374 -16.64 -11.98 -33.32
N THR A 375 -15.94 -13.10 -33.15
CA THR A 375 -14.49 -13.20 -33.39
C THR A 375 -14.17 -14.12 -34.55
N SER A 376 -12.98 -13.96 -35.13
CA SER A 376 -12.44 -14.79 -36.21
C SER A 376 -10.93 -15.00 -36.03
N GLY A 377 -10.35 -15.95 -36.78
CA GLY A 377 -8.91 -16.26 -36.76
C GLY A 377 -8.37 -16.54 -35.37
N MET A 378 -7.16 -16.05 -35.07
CA MET A 378 -6.48 -16.31 -33.79
C MET A 378 -7.20 -15.75 -32.57
N ALA A 379 -8.00 -14.70 -32.72
CA ALA A 379 -8.84 -14.24 -31.64
C ALA A 379 -9.87 -15.32 -31.26
N ARG A 380 -10.58 -15.88 -32.25
CA ARG A 380 -11.58 -16.96 -32.05
C ARG A 380 -10.97 -18.17 -31.35
N VAL A 381 -9.83 -18.64 -31.83
CA VAL A 381 -9.07 -19.75 -31.20
C VAL A 381 -8.79 -19.45 -29.72
N GLY A 382 -8.39 -18.23 -29.39
CA GLY A 382 -8.16 -17.81 -28.01
C GLY A 382 -9.41 -17.94 -27.12
N PHE A 383 -10.60 -17.56 -27.62
CA PHE A 383 -11.85 -17.69 -26.88
C PHE A 383 -12.25 -19.15 -26.68
N ILE A 384 -12.15 -19.97 -27.72
CA ILE A 384 -12.39 -21.42 -27.65
C ILE A 384 -11.53 -22.06 -26.56
N ASN A 385 -10.21 -21.81 -26.59
CA ASN A 385 -9.28 -22.35 -25.60
C ASN A 385 -9.59 -21.88 -24.17
N SER A 386 -10.14 -20.67 -24.01
CA SER A 386 -10.51 -20.15 -22.68
C SER A 386 -11.75 -20.85 -22.14
N LEU A 387 -12.75 -21.12 -22.99
CA LEU A 387 -13.96 -21.86 -22.61
C LEU A 387 -13.63 -23.32 -22.27
N GLY A 388 -12.73 -23.94 -23.05
CA GLY A 388 -12.18 -25.27 -22.76
C GLY A 388 -11.49 -25.33 -21.39
N ARG A 389 -10.54 -24.43 -21.12
CA ARG A 389 -9.82 -24.35 -19.83
C ARG A 389 -10.71 -24.04 -18.63
N ARG A 390 -11.88 -23.44 -18.86
CA ARG A 390 -12.90 -23.20 -17.82
C ARG A 390 -13.80 -24.39 -17.57
N HIS A 391 -13.72 -25.44 -18.39
CA HIS A 391 -14.64 -26.58 -18.37
C HIS A 391 -16.11 -26.15 -18.54
N ASP A 392 -16.36 -25.17 -19.42
CA ASP A 392 -17.70 -24.59 -19.59
C ASP A 392 -18.62 -25.47 -20.45
N ALA A 393 -19.37 -26.39 -19.81
CA ALA A 393 -20.32 -27.27 -20.49
C ALA A 393 -21.36 -26.53 -21.35
N LYS A 394 -21.74 -25.30 -20.96
CA LYS A 394 -22.66 -24.43 -21.74
C LYS A 394 -22.09 -24.01 -23.10
N SER A 395 -20.80 -24.21 -23.33
CA SER A 395 -20.15 -23.96 -24.63
C SER A 395 -20.21 -25.14 -25.59
N ILE A 396 -20.57 -26.35 -25.14
CA ILE A 396 -20.59 -27.54 -26.02
C ILE A 396 -21.38 -27.29 -27.32
N PRO A 397 -22.60 -26.71 -27.31
CA PRO A 397 -23.35 -26.49 -28.54
C PRO A 397 -22.70 -25.52 -29.55
N ILE A 398 -21.95 -24.53 -29.08
CA ILE A 398 -21.23 -23.61 -29.97
C ILE A 398 -19.93 -24.24 -30.47
N LEU A 399 -19.25 -25.05 -29.65
CA LEU A 399 -18.01 -25.73 -30.03
C LEU A 399 -18.24 -26.82 -31.06
N VAL A 400 -19.30 -27.63 -30.93
CA VAL A 400 -19.67 -28.65 -31.93
C VAL A 400 -19.80 -28.06 -33.33
N LYS A 401 -20.41 -26.88 -33.45
CA LYS A 401 -20.55 -26.18 -34.74
C LYS A 401 -19.22 -25.72 -35.31
N LEU A 402 -18.23 -25.46 -34.47
CA LEU A 402 -16.90 -24.96 -34.85
C LEU A 402 -15.93 -26.08 -35.19
N VAL A 403 -16.23 -27.34 -34.86
CA VAL A 403 -15.38 -28.49 -35.23
C VAL A 403 -15.29 -28.66 -36.75
N THR A 404 -16.32 -28.27 -37.50
CA THR A 404 -16.34 -28.31 -38.97
C THR A 404 -16.03 -26.94 -39.59
N ASP A 405 -15.41 -26.01 -38.86
CA ASP A 405 -15.02 -24.72 -39.40
C ASP A 405 -13.97 -24.90 -40.51
N ALA A 406 -14.06 -24.07 -41.55
CA ALA A 406 -13.14 -24.13 -42.68
C ALA A 406 -11.70 -23.74 -42.29
N ASP A 407 -11.52 -22.99 -41.20
CA ASP A 407 -10.22 -22.72 -40.60
C ASP A 407 -9.78 -23.91 -39.71
N PRO A 408 -8.73 -24.66 -40.10
CA PRO A 408 -8.27 -25.82 -39.33
C PRO A 408 -7.83 -25.48 -37.91
N GLN A 409 -7.37 -24.26 -37.66
CA GLN A 409 -6.95 -23.83 -36.33
C GLN A 409 -8.16 -23.64 -35.40
N THR A 410 -9.26 -23.13 -35.96
CA THR A 410 -10.54 -23.02 -35.25
C THR A 410 -11.15 -24.40 -34.97
N ALA A 411 -11.18 -25.26 -35.99
CA ALA A 411 -11.68 -26.63 -35.86
C ALA A 411 -10.91 -27.46 -34.82
N GLY A 412 -9.57 -27.45 -34.90
CA GLY A 412 -8.71 -28.15 -33.94
C GLY A 412 -8.88 -27.63 -32.52
N ALA A 413 -8.92 -26.30 -32.34
CA ALA A 413 -9.16 -25.72 -31.02
C ALA A 413 -10.54 -26.12 -30.45
N ALA A 414 -11.57 -26.24 -31.29
CA ALA A 414 -12.91 -26.64 -30.84
C ALA A 414 -12.91 -28.10 -30.35
N LEU A 415 -12.22 -29.01 -31.05
CA LEU A 415 -12.01 -30.39 -30.62
C LEU A 415 -11.27 -30.46 -29.29
N ASP A 416 -10.15 -29.75 -29.15
CA ASP A 416 -9.36 -29.69 -27.92
C ASP A 416 -10.18 -29.14 -26.76
N ALA A 417 -10.99 -28.10 -27.00
CA ALA A 417 -11.86 -27.50 -26.00
C ALA A 417 -12.98 -28.44 -25.54
N LEU A 418 -13.60 -29.20 -26.44
CA LEU A 418 -14.58 -30.24 -26.09
C LEU A 418 -13.94 -31.31 -25.21
N GLY A 419 -12.75 -31.80 -25.59
CA GLY A 419 -11.98 -32.75 -24.79
C GLY A 419 -11.61 -32.20 -23.41
N ALA A 420 -11.23 -30.93 -23.33
CA ALA A 420 -10.93 -30.25 -22.07
C ALA A 420 -12.19 -30.07 -21.20
N ILE A 421 -13.35 -29.74 -21.76
CA ILE A 421 -14.61 -29.62 -21.01
C ILE A 421 -14.96 -30.94 -20.33
N GLY A 422 -14.86 -32.05 -21.07
CA GLY A 422 -15.15 -33.38 -20.55
C GLY A 422 -16.62 -33.59 -20.18
N GLY A 423 -16.92 -34.77 -19.61
CA GLY A 423 -18.30 -35.19 -19.32
C GLY A 423 -19.00 -35.89 -20.50
N LEU A 424 -20.16 -36.50 -20.22
CA LEU A 424 -20.89 -37.31 -21.20
C LEU A 424 -21.33 -36.48 -22.41
N ASP A 425 -21.88 -35.28 -22.18
CA ASP A 425 -22.32 -34.40 -23.27
C ASP A 425 -21.17 -34.01 -24.22
N ALA A 426 -19.96 -33.81 -23.70
CA ALA A 426 -18.79 -33.49 -24.51
C ALA A 426 -18.25 -34.72 -25.25
N LEU A 427 -18.32 -35.91 -24.62
CA LEU A 427 -17.97 -37.17 -25.26
C LEU A 427 -18.92 -37.49 -26.41
N ASP A 428 -20.24 -37.39 -26.18
CA ASP A 428 -21.26 -37.61 -27.20
C ASP A 428 -21.09 -36.63 -28.36
N ALA A 429 -20.79 -35.37 -28.04
CA ALA A 429 -20.45 -34.35 -29.03
C ALA A 429 -19.22 -34.73 -29.88
N LEU A 430 -18.15 -35.27 -29.27
CA LEU A 430 -16.94 -35.71 -29.98
C LEU A 430 -17.19 -36.95 -30.84
N LEU A 431 -17.97 -37.92 -30.36
CA LEU A 431 -18.32 -39.13 -31.11
C LEU A 431 -19.22 -38.85 -32.31
N ALA A 432 -20.00 -37.77 -32.26
CA ALA A 432 -20.85 -37.33 -33.36
C ALA A 432 -20.10 -36.57 -34.46
N VAL A 433 -18.83 -36.20 -34.26
CA VAL A 433 -18.00 -35.55 -35.27
C VAL A 433 -17.65 -36.60 -36.34
N PRO A 434 -17.99 -36.37 -37.63
CA PRO A 434 -17.58 -37.27 -38.70
C PRO A 434 -16.05 -37.37 -38.72
N SER A 435 -15.52 -38.60 -38.77
CA SER A 435 -14.09 -38.82 -38.94
C SER A 435 -13.62 -38.11 -40.21
N VAL A 436 -12.79 -37.08 -40.03
CA VAL A 436 -12.20 -36.24 -41.09
C VAL A 436 -11.14 -37.00 -41.85
#